data_AF-A0A6I9SJI6-F1
#
_entry.id   AF-A0A6I9SJI6-F1
#
_cell.length_a   1.000
_cell.length_b   1.000
_cell.length_c   1.000
_cell.angle_alpha   90.00
_cell.angle_beta   90.00
_cell.angle_gamma   90.00
#
_symmetry.space_group_name_H-M   'P 1'
#
loop_
_entity.id
_entity.type
_entity.pdbx_description
1 polymer ?
#
loop_
_entity_poly.entity_id
_entity_poly.type
_entity_poly.pdbx_seq_one_letter_code
_entity_poly.pdbx_strand_id
1 'polypeptide(L)'
;LSFTGKGFATGKICLGEIEVVKITKFDKIWSCTPSRGKAEGVTFYKPVGIPDGFFSLGHYCQLSNKQLRGYILVAKGVPKDTTSADHSQDSELDSPALEKPLNYSLVWSKDSRNDECGYIWLPNPPKGYKPMGFVVTTEPDEPDPEEVRCVRADLTESCEADEIIFDSNSFSSRDEFYIWNTRPCSRGMLCKGVPIGTFFCSRDKSSEDELSDMACLKNLDSSLLAMPNLDQIHALIKHYGPTLYFHPDEAYLPSSVSWFFKNGALLYEQGRDTGLAVDSKGSNLPGGGWNDGEFWLDLPDDDDGRDYVRSGN
;
A
#
# COMPACT_ATOMS: atom_id res chain seq x y z
N LEU A 1 -8.35 0.79 -23.65
CA LEU A 1 -8.69 1.50 -22.39
C LEU A 1 -8.80 2.98 -22.73
N SER A 2 -9.96 3.62 -22.56
CA SER A 2 -10.06 5.07 -22.73
C SER A 2 -9.67 5.73 -21.40
N PHE A 3 -8.61 6.52 -21.39
CA PHE A 3 -8.10 7.20 -20.20
C PHE A 3 -8.89 8.49 -19.98
N THR A 4 -10.11 8.39 -19.45
CA THR A 4 -11.00 9.54 -19.18
C THR A 4 -10.95 10.02 -17.73
N GLY A 5 -9.96 9.57 -16.95
CA GLY A 5 -9.83 9.92 -15.52
C GLY A 5 -9.80 11.43 -15.30
N LYS A 6 -10.72 11.92 -14.44
CA LYS A 6 -10.81 13.32 -14.02
C LYS A 6 -10.32 13.54 -12.59
N GLY A 7 -10.07 12.46 -11.84
CA GLY A 7 -9.71 12.48 -10.42
C GLY A 7 -8.20 12.41 -10.15
N PHE A 8 -7.36 12.27 -11.18
CA PHE A 8 -5.90 12.21 -11.02
C PHE A 8 -5.34 13.47 -10.35
N ALA A 9 -4.38 13.25 -9.43
CA ALA A 9 -3.68 14.31 -8.68
C ALA A 9 -4.57 15.25 -7.85
N THR A 10 -5.84 14.87 -7.58
CA THR A 10 -6.74 15.65 -6.70
C THR A 10 -6.41 15.51 -5.21
N GLY A 11 -5.55 14.55 -4.85
CA GLY A 11 -5.20 14.24 -3.46
C GLY A 11 -6.23 13.40 -2.71
N LYS A 12 -7.31 12.99 -3.39
CA LYS A 12 -8.38 12.12 -2.86
C LYS A 12 -8.56 10.90 -3.74
N ILE A 13 -8.84 9.76 -3.14
CA ILE A 13 -9.12 8.51 -3.87
C ILE A 13 -10.36 7.87 -3.25
N CYS A 14 -11.32 7.50 -4.08
CA CYS A 14 -12.45 6.67 -3.66
C CYS A 14 -12.06 5.19 -3.82
N LEU A 15 -12.34 4.39 -2.80
CA LEU A 15 -12.11 2.95 -2.75
C LEU A 15 -13.43 2.16 -2.78
N GLY A 16 -14.54 2.81 -3.15
CA GLY A 16 -15.91 2.29 -3.08
C GLY A 16 -16.70 3.04 -2.01
N GLU A 17 -16.93 2.40 -0.85
CA GLU A 17 -17.65 3.03 0.29
C GLU A 17 -16.74 3.92 1.17
N ILE A 18 -15.44 4.00 0.85
CA ILE A 18 -14.46 4.78 1.61
C ILE A 18 -13.73 5.74 0.67
N GLU A 19 -13.69 7.02 1.03
CA GLU A 19 -12.79 8.01 0.44
C GLU A 19 -11.55 8.16 1.33
N VAL A 20 -10.36 8.19 0.73
CA VAL A 20 -9.09 8.35 1.45
C VAL A 20 -8.32 9.59 1.02
N VAL A 21 -7.61 10.17 1.98
CA VAL A 21 -6.67 11.29 1.79
C VAL A 21 -5.32 10.95 2.42
N LYS A 22 -4.24 11.32 1.73
CA LYS A 22 -2.88 11.18 2.24
C LYS A 22 -2.53 12.34 3.20
N ILE A 23 -2.15 12.02 4.43
CA ILE A 23 -1.62 12.95 5.42
C ILE A 23 -0.11 12.76 5.57
N THR A 24 0.63 13.86 5.54
CA THR A 24 2.10 13.91 5.66
C THR A 24 2.57 14.83 6.79
N LYS A 25 1.63 15.44 7.52
CA LYS A 25 1.89 16.32 8.66
C LYS A 25 1.58 15.58 9.94
N PHE A 26 2.50 15.66 10.89
CA PHE A 26 2.40 14.91 12.13
C PHE A 26 2.94 15.71 13.32
N ASP A 27 2.33 15.50 14.48
CA ASP A 27 2.85 15.93 15.77
C ASP A 27 3.57 14.76 16.44
N LYS A 28 4.75 15.01 16.99
CA LYS A 28 5.52 14.01 17.73
C LYS A 28 4.81 13.71 19.05
N ILE A 29 4.62 12.42 19.33
CA ILE A 29 4.05 11.93 20.60
C ILE A 29 5.19 11.56 21.54
N TRP A 30 5.98 10.55 21.14
CA TRP A 30 6.97 9.90 22.01
C TRP A 30 8.11 9.32 21.18
N SER A 31 9.30 9.21 21.78
CA SER A 31 10.45 8.52 21.21
C SER A 31 10.93 7.42 22.15
N CYS A 32 11.00 6.19 21.65
CA CYS A 32 11.66 5.10 22.35
C CYS A 32 13.14 5.07 21.96
N THR A 33 14.02 5.38 22.92
CA THR A 33 15.47 5.24 22.74
C THR A 33 16.04 4.10 23.60
N PRO A 34 16.89 3.24 23.02
CA PRO A 34 17.64 2.21 23.77
C PRO A 34 18.44 2.82 24.92
N SER A 35 18.47 2.15 26.06
CA SER A 35 19.14 2.63 27.28
C SER A 35 20.67 2.51 27.23
N ARG A 36 21.24 1.75 26.28
CA ARG A 36 22.70 1.59 26.10
C ARG A 36 23.08 1.46 24.61
N GLY A 37 23.82 2.44 24.07
CA GLY A 37 24.53 2.34 22.79
C GLY A 37 24.09 3.34 21.70
N LYS A 38 24.73 3.26 20.53
CA LYS A 38 24.40 4.03 19.31
C LYS A 38 23.16 3.51 18.56
N ALA A 39 22.42 2.56 19.15
CA ALA A 39 21.30 1.91 18.49
C ALA A 39 20.17 2.92 18.21
N GLU A 40 19.60 2.83 17.00
CA GLU A 40 18.60 3.78 16.52
C GLU A 40 17.29 3.57 17.28
N GLY A 41 16.74 4.65 17.84
CA GLY A 41 15.41 4.62 18.45
C GLY A 41 14.29 4.69 17.42
N VAL A 42 13.06 4.59 17.90
CA VAL A 42 11.83 4.82 17.11
C VAL A 42 11.08 6.03 17.66
N THR A 43 10.48 6.82 16.78
CA THR A 43 9.62 7.95 17.15
C THR A 43 8.23 7.74 16.59
N PHE A 44 7.22 8.03 17.41
CA PHE A 44 5.81 7.88 17.11
C PHE A 44 5.15 9.25 16.99
N TYR A 45 4.19 9.32 16.08
CA TYR A 45 3.57 10.57 15.69
C TYR A 45 2.06 10.41 15.47
N LYS A 46 1.32 11.45 15.87
CA LYS A 46 -0.11 11.59 15.60
C LYS A 46 -0.29 12.38 14.30
N PRO A 47 -1.14 11.93 13.36
CA PRO A 47 -1.47 12.73 12.19
C PRO A 47 -2.20 14.03 12.58
N VAL A 48 -1.88 15.12 11.90
CA VAL A 48 -2.53 16.43 12.12
C VAL A 48 -2.97 17.09 10.83
N GLY A 49 -3.92 18.01 10.93
CA GLY A 49 -4.54 18.64 9.76
C GLY A 49 -5.43 17.68 8.96
N ILE A 50 -6.10 16.75 9.66
CA ILE A 50 -7.09 15.84 9.06
C ILE A 50 -8.28 16.67 8.58
N PRO A 51 -8.70 16.57 7.30
CA PRO A 51 -9.84 17.31 6.79
C PRO A 51 -11.16 16.92 7.45
N ASP A 52 -12.12 17.85 7.50
CA ASP A 52 -13.43 17.62 8.11
C ASP A 52 -14.14 16.38 7.55
N GLY A 53 -14.62 15.54 8.47
CA GLY A 53 -15.30 14.28 8.16
C GLY A 53 -14.38 13.12 7.79
N PHE A 54 -13.06 13.33 7.74
CA PHE A 54 -12.07 12.24 7.69
C PHE A 54 -11.61 11.89 9.09
N PHE A 55 -11.25 10.62 9.27
CA PHE A 55 -10.81 10.06 10.54
C PHE A 55 -9.47 9.34 10.38
N SER A 56 -8.67 9.40 11.44
CA SER A 56 -7.45 8.60 11.53
C SER A 56 -7.80 7.11 11.66
N LEU A 57 -6.95 6.26 11.09
CA LEU A 57 -7.04 4.79 11.21
C LEU A 57 -5.91 4.21 12.06
N GLY A 58 -5.02 5.06 12.57
CA GLY A 58 -3.86 4.70 13.37
C GLY A 58 -2.79 5.80 13.37
N HIS A 59 -1.76 5.61 14.17
CA HIS A 59 -0.61 6.51 14.26
C HIS A 59 0.53 6.08 13.33
N TYR A 60 1.49 6.98 13.17
CA TYR A 60 2.67 6.77 12.34
C TYR A 60 3.92 6.58 13.21
N CYS A 61 4.88 5.81 12.74
CA CYS A 61 6.20 5.77 13.36
C CYS A 61 7.32 5.61 12.33
N GLN A 62 8.52 6.01 12.71
CA GLN A 62 9.74 5.76 11.95
C GLN A 62 10.96 5.76 12.86
N LEU A 63 12.09 5.28 12.35
CA LEU A 63 13.38 5.42 13.01
C LEU A 63 13.71 6.90 13.29
N SER A 64 14.15 7.17 14.52
CA SER A 64 14.32 8.53 15.06
C SER A 64 15.41 9.36 14.36
N ASN A 65 16.38 8.71 13.71
CA ASN A 65 17.47 9.37 12.98
C ASN A 65 17.09 9.78 11.55
N LYS A 66 15.91 9.37 11.05
CA LYS A 66 15.45 9.69 9.71
C LYS A 66 14.67 11.00 9.69
N GLN A 67 14.84 11.77 8.62
CA GLN A 67 13.95 12.91 8.34
C GLN A 67 12.52 12.39 8.15
N LEU A 68 11.54 13.08 8.71
CA LEU A 68 10.12 12.74 8.56
C LEU A 68 9.70 12.77 7.09
N ARG A 69 9.40 11.60 6.51
CA ARG A 69 9.04 11.45 5.08
C ARG A 69 7.84 10.52 4.83
N GLY A 70 7.32 9.89 5.88
CA GLY A 70 6.19 8.99 5.77
C GLY A 70 4.86 9.68 5.50
N TYR A 71 3.83 8.85 5.42
CA TYR A 71 2.46 9.28 5.30
C TYR A 71 1.54 8.26 5.96
N ILE A 72 0.32 8.70 6.27
CA ILE A 72 -0.79 7.78 6.50
C ILE A 72 -1.95 8.12 5.59
N LEU A 73 -2.84 7.15 5.36
CA LEU A 73 -4.14 7.40 4.79
C LEU A 73 -5.17 7.61 5.91
N VAL A 74 -5.90 8.71 5.82
CA VAL A 74 -7.11 8.95 6.63
C VAL A 74 -8.33 8.66 5.78
N ALA A 75 -9.43 8.26 6.41
CA ALA A 75 -10.59 7.72 5.71
C ALA A 75 -11.88 8.45 6.10
N LYS A 76 -12.80 8.52 5.14
CA LYS A 76 -14.17 9.00 5.31
C LYS A 76 -15.13 7.98 4.70
N GLY A 77 -16.20 7.65 5.42
CA GLY A 77 -17.29 6.87 4.85
C GLY A 77 -18.07 7.67 3.80
N VAL A 78 -18.32 7.08 2.64
CA VAL A 78 -19.17 7.65 1.59
C VAL A 78 -20.60 7.18 1.84
N PRO A 79 -21.57 8.10 2.03
CA PRO A 79 -22.96 7.71 2.18
C PRO A 79 -23.45 6.94 0.95
N LYS A 80 -24.20 5.86 1.14
CA LYS A 80 -24.91 5.20 0.04
C LYS A 80 -26.05 6.11 -0.42
N ASP A 81 -26.15 6.37 -1.72
CA ASP A 81 -27.32 7.02 -2.29
C ASP A 81 -28.53 6.08 -2.15
N THR A 82 -29.38 6.33 -1.17
CA THR A 82 -30.60 5.55 -0.90
C THR A 82 -31.66 5.84 -1.98
N THR A 83 -31.49 5.32 -3.20
CA THR A 83 -32.51 5.42 -4.27
C THR A 83 -33.15 4.09 -4.68
N SER A 84 -32.88 2.99 -3.99
CA SER A 84 -33.68 1.76 -4.14
C SER A 84 -34.17 1.30 -2.77
N ALA A 85 -35.37 1.77 -2.43
CA ALA A 85 -36.19 1.16 -1.40
C ALA A 85 -36.58 -0.25 -1.86
N ASP A 86 -35.76 -1.24 -1.55
CA ASP A 86 -36.20 -2.62 -1.47
C ASP A 86 -35.89 -3.12 -0.07
N HIS A 87 -36.96 -3.23 0.73
CA HIS A 87 -36.89 -3.67 2.12
C HIS A 87 -36.64 -5.17 2.17
N SER A 88 -35.37 -5.58 2.17
CA SER A 88 -34.96 -6.87 2.75
C SER A 88 -34.24 -6.59 4.07
N GLN A 89 -34.93 -6.90 5.17
CA GLN A 89 -34.35 -6.88 6.51
C GLN A 89 -33.12 -7.78 6.58
N ASP A 90 -32.08 -7.26 7.25
CA ASP A 90 -30.84 -7.93 7.65
C ASP A 90 -29.78 -8.08 6.55
N SER A 91 -28.97 -7.04 6.36
CA SER A 91 -27.68 -7.15 5.67
C SER A 91 -26.65 -6.28 6.37
N GLU A 92 -25.49 -6.83 6.71
CA GLU A 92 -24.33 -6.10 7.26
C GLU A 92 -23.93 -4.86 6.43
N LEU A 93 -24.42 -4.79 5.18
CA LEU A 93 -24.29 -3.66 4.25
C LEU A 93 -24.99 -2.37 4.68
N ASP A 94 -25.89 -2.39 5.68
CA ASP A 94 -26.52 -1.19 6.24
C ASP A 94 -25.66 -0.52 7.33
N SER A 95 -24.59 -1.19 7.78
CA SER A 95 -23.67 -0.63 8.78
C SER A 95 -22.72 0.40 8.16
N PRO A 96 -22.30 1.44 8.89
CA PRO A 96 -21.37 2.44 8.36
C PRO A 96 -20.03 1.81 7.96
N ALA A 97 -19.35 2.41 6.98
CA ALA A 97 -18.03 1.92 6.54
C ALA A 97 -16.95 2.03 7.64
N LEU A 98 -17.09 3.02 8.52
CA LEU A 98 -16.16 3.36 9.60
C LEU A 98 -16.94 3.46 10.92
N GLU A 99 -16.40 2.85 11.98
CA GLU A 99 -17.00 2.88 13.32
C GLU A 99 -15.91 3.09 14.37
N LYS A 100 -16.24 3.70 15.51
CA LYS A 100 -15.26 3.85 16.60
C LYS A 100 -14.95 2.50 17.26
N PRO A 101 -13.72 2.30 17.76
CA PRO A 101 -13.43 1.15 18.61
C PRO A 101 -14.31 1.16 19.87
N LEU A 102 -14.54 -0.01 20.46
CA LEU A 102 -15.27 -0.13 21.72
C LEU A 102 -14.43 0.35 22.90
N ASN A 103 -13.14 0.02 22.85
CA ASN A 103 -12.09 0.33 23.82
C ASN A 103 -10.74 -0.03 23.18
N TYR A 104 -9.66 -0.02 23.96
CA TYR A 104 -8.32 -0.34 23.53
C TYR A 104 -7.66 -1.39 24.42
N SER A 105 -6.83 -2.22 23.81
CA SER A 105 -5.97 -3.18 24.50
C SER A 105 -4.54 -2.64 24.59
N LEU A 106 -3.97 -2.59 25.78
CA LEU A 106 -2.57 -2.18 25.97
C LEU A 106 -1.64 -3.28 25.45
N VAL A 107 -0.87 -2.99 24.40
CA VAL A 107 0.07 -3.94 23.79
C VAL A 107 1.44 -3.82 24.44
N TRP A 108 1.91 -2.58 24.61
CA TRP A 108 3.22 -2.34 25.22
C TRP A 108 3.23 -0.99 25.94
N SER A 109 4.01 -0.90 27.01
CA SER A 109 4.22 0.36 27.72
C SER A 109 5.64 0.44 28.27
N LYS A 110 6.10 1.68 28.48
CA LYS A 110 7.29 1.98 29.26
C LYS A 110 6.96 3.07 30.26
N ASP A 111 6.90 2.67 31.52
CA ASP A 111 6.76 3.58 32.64
C ASP A 111 8.15 4.05 33.07
N SER A 112 8.46 5.33 32.84
CA SER A 112 9.70 5.95 33.29
C SER A 112 9.42 7.00 34.36
N ARG A 113 10.35 7.20 35.29
CA ARG A 113 10.21 8.21 36.36
C ARG A 113 10.43 9.65 35.89
N ASN A 114 10.81 9.86 34.63
CA ASN A 114 11.24 11.15 34.09
C ASN A 114 10.30 11.66 32.97
N ASP A 115 9.01 11.33 33.02
CA ASP A 115 7.98 11.75 32.04
C ASP A 115 8.21 11.34 30.57
N GLU A 116 9.16 10.43 30.29
CA GLU A 116 9.34 9.82 28.95
C GLU A 116 8.56 8.50 28.84
N CYS A 117 7.28 8.53 29.22
CA CYS A 117 6.39 7.38 29.14
C CYS A 117 5.80 7.23 27.74
N GLY A 118 5.58 5.98 27.33
CA GLY A 118 4.97 5.65 26.05
C GLY A 118 4.11 4.42 26.20
N TYR A 119 2.86 4.50 25.72
CA TYR A 119 1.89 3.42 25.75
C TYR A 119 1.38 3.18 24.33
N ILE A 120 1.44 1.93 23.87
CA ILE A 120 1.03 1.48 22.54
C ILE A 120 -0.23 0.65 22.70
N TRP A 121 -1.31 1.09 22.06
CA TRP A 121 -2.66 0.58 22.21
C TRP A 121 -3.18 0.02 20.89
N LEU A 122 -3.79 -1.16 20.94
CA LEU A 122 -4.53 -1.76 19.83
C LEU A 122 -6.02 -1.42 19.98
N PRO A 123 -6.66 -0.77 18.99
CA PRO A 123 -8.10 -0.53 19.03
C PRO A 123 -8.87 -1.86 18.96
N ASN A 124 -9.83 -2.06 19.86
CA ASN A 124 -10.70 -3.22 19.84
C ASN A 124 -11.95 -2.89 19.00
N PRO A 125 -12.09 -3.46 17.79
CA PRO A 125 -13.18 -3.11 16.89
C PRO A 125 -14.53 -3.68 17.39
N PRO A 126 -15.66 -3.04 17.06
CA PRO A 126 -16.96 -3.70 17.13
C PRO A 126 -17.01 -4.96 16.25
N LYS A 127 -17.96 -5.86 16.52
CA LYS A 127 -18.18 -7.05 15.69
C LYS A 127 -18.43 -6.63 14.23
N GLY A 128 -17.74 -7.28 13.29
CA GLY A 128 -17.84 -6.99 11.86
C GLY A 128 -16.87 -5.90 11.37
N TYR A 129 -15.97 -5.41 12.24
CA TYR A 129 -14.96 -4.41 11.90
C TYR A 129 -13.55 -4.91 12.23
N LYS A 130 -12.53 -4.26 11.66
CA LYS A 130 -11.12 -4.53 11.89
C LYS A 130 -10.37 -3.23 12.23
N PRO A 131 -9.37 -3.24 13.13
CA PRO A 131 -8.41 -2.16 13.30
C PRO A 131 -7.41 -2.14 12.15
N MET A 132 -6.92 -0.95 11.80
CA MET A 132 -5.94 -0.78 10.71
C MET A 132 -4.56 -0.34 11.22
N GLY A 133 -4.42 -0.05 12.51
CA GLY A 133 -3.20 0.50 13.10
C GLY A 133 -3.30 0.61 14.62
N PHE A 134 -2.24 1.12 15.24
CA PHE A 134 -2.13 1.34 16.68
C PHE A 134 -2.25 2.81 17.05
N VAL A 135 -2.57 3.08 18.30
CA VAL A 135 -2.58 4.42 18.92
C VAL A 135 -1.47 4.50 19.96
N VAL A 136 -0.78 5.63 20.02
CA VAL A 136 0.29 5.89 20.98
C VAL A 136 -0.05 7.08 21.86
N THR A 137 0.24 6.97 23.15
CA THR A 137 -0.02 8.03 24.14
C THR A 137 1.16 8.14 25.12
N THR A 138 1.21 9.26 25.84
CA THR A 138 2.21 9.52 26.90
C THR A 138 1.65 9.30 28.30
N GLU A 139 0.34 9.13 28.42
CA GLU A 139 -0.37 8.89 29.69
C GLU A 139 -0.88 7.44 29.74
N PRO A 140 -0.97 6.83 30.94
CA PRO A 140 -1.39 5.44 31.10
C PRO A 140 -2.91 5.22 30.90
N ASP A 141 -3.69 6.30 30.87
CA ASP A 141 -5.13 6.23 30.66
C ASP A 141 -5.45 5.78 29.24
N GLU A 142 -6.55 5.03 29.12
CA GLU A 142 -7.01 4.53 27.83
C GLU A 142 -7.33 5.69 26.87
N PRO A 143 -6.95 5.59 25.57
CA PRO A 143 -7.27 6.63 24.60
C PRO A 143 -8.77 6.82 24.42
N ASP A 144 -9.17 8.02 24.00
CA ASP A 144 -10.56 8.30 23.61
C ASP A 144 -10.95 7.40 22.40
N PRO A 145 -12.10 6.70 22.42
CA PRO A 145 -12.62 6.00 21.26
C PRO A 145 -12.76 6.87 20.00
N GLU A 146 -12.83 8.19 20.14
CA GLU A 146 -12.85 9.12 19.00
C GLU A 146 -11.49 9.29 18.30
N GLU A 147 -10.38 8.83 18.90
CA GLU A 147 -9.02 9.00 18.39
C GLU A 147 -8.80 8.38 16.99
N VAL A 148 -9.45 7.24 16.73
CA VAL A 148 -9.38 6.52 15.45
C VAL A 148 -10.72 5.90 15.06
N ARG A 149 -10.77 5.32 13.86
CA ARG A 149 -11.88 4.45 13.40
C ARG A 149 -11.38 3.07 13.01
N CYS A 150 -12.22 2.08 13.27
CA CYS A 150 -12.14 0.74 12.71
C CYS A 150 -12.92 0.68 11.40
N VAL A 151 -12.57 -0.26 10.53
CA VAL A 151 -13.13 -0.38 9.17
C VAL A 151 -13.97 -1.64 9.07
N ARG A 152 -15.14 -1.56 8.42
CA ARG A 152 -16.04 -2.70 8.21
C ARG A 152 -15.30 -3.81 7.43
N ALA A 153 -15.40 -5.05 7.87
CA ALA A 153 -14.50 -6.13 7.46
C ALA A 153 -14.52 -6.43 5.95
N ASP A 154 -15.67 -6.28 5.27
CA ASP A 154 -15.82 -6.46 3.81
C ASP A 154 -15.07 -5.41 2.98
N LEU A 155 -14.76 -4.25 3.59
CA LEU A 155 -13.99 -3.15 2.99
C LEU A 155 -12.48 -3.28 3.26
N THR A 156 -12.04 -4.44 3.77
CA THR A 156 -10.65 -4.70 4.15
C THR A 156 -10.05 -5.88 3.40
N GLU A 157 -8.73 -5.94 3.34
CA GLU A 157 -7.97 -7.04 2.74
C GLU A 157 -6.92 -7.54 3.75
N SER A 158 -6.59 -8.83 3.70
CA SER A 158 -5.61 -9.42 4.62
C SER A 158 -4.25 -8.76 4.50
N CYS A 159 -3.58 -8.66 5.65
CA CYS A 159 -2.34 -7.92 5.82
C CYS A 159 -1.29 -8.80 6.49
N GLU A 160 -0.03 -8.58 6.13
CA GLU A 160 1.14 -9.21 6.76
C GLU A 160 2.14 -8.14 7.23
N ALA A 161 2.99 -8.51 8.18
CA ALA A 161 4.18 -7.73 8.50
C ALA A 161 5.18 -7.83 7.35
N ASP A 162 5.83 -6.72 7.05
CA ASP A 162 6.82 -6.60 6.00
C ASP A 162 8.21 -6.35 6.61
N GLU A 163 8.78 -5.17 6.41
CA GLU A 163 10.06 -4.80 6.98
C GLU A 163 9.94 -4.41 8.45
N ILE A 164 10.86 -4.91 9.27
CA ILE A 164 11.02 -4.45 10.65
C ILE A 164 11.53 -3.00 10.65
N ILE A 165 10.76 -2.11 11.28
CA ILE A 165 11.12 -0.70 11.49
C ILE A 165 12.05 -0.60 12.70
N PHE A 166 11.72 -1.32 13.78
CA PHE A 166 12.44 -1.22 15.05
C PHE A 166 12.43 -2.56 15.78
N ASP A 167 13.62 -2.92 16.28
CA ASP A 167 13.88 -4.11 17.07
C ASP A 167 14.43 -3.67 18.43
N SER A 168 13.67 -3.95 19.50
CA SER A 168 14.07 -3.59 20.86
C SER A 168 14.95 -4.65 21.55
N ASN A 169 15.57 -5.60 20.83
CA ASN A 169 16.49 -6.61 21.40
C ASN A 169 17.65 -6.04 22.24
N SER A 170 17.88 -4.73 22.22
CA SER A 170 18.82 -4.03 23.09
C SER A 170 18.26 -3.60 24.46
N PHE A 171 16.96 -3.80 24.70
CA PHE A 171 16.27 -3.53 25.96
C PHE A 171 16.31 -4.75 26.88
N SER A 172 15.83 -4.60 28.11
CA SER A 172 15.68 -5.75 29.01
C SER A 172 14.63 -6.70 28.45
N SER A 173 14.76 -8.02 28.67
CA SER A 173 13.84 -9.01 28.12
C SER A 173 12.38 -8.86 28.57
N ARG A 174 12.09 -8.00 29.56
CA ARG A 174 10.73 -7.66 30.00
C ARG A 174 10.10 -6.52 29.20
N ASP A 175 10.90 -5.78 28.46
CA ASP A 175 10.50 -4.59 27.70
C ASP A 175 10.61 -4.81 26.18
N GLU A 176 10.81 -6.05 25.73
CA GLU A 176 10.94 -6.37 24.32
C GLU A 176 9.61 -6.17 23.58
N PHE A 177 9.69 -5.38 22.51
CA PHE A 177 8.70 -5.20 21.46
C PHE A 177 9.38 -4.97 20.11
N TYR A 178 8.60 -5.17 19.08
CA TYR A 178 9.02 -5.12 17.71
C TYR A 178 8.00 -4.30 16.94
N ILE A 179 8.49 -3.54 15.96
CA ILE A 179 7.65 -2.73 15.09
C ILE A 179 7.94 -3.08 13.65
N TRP A 180 6.88 -3.30 12.88
CA TRP A 180 6.95 -3.60 11.46
C TRP A 180 6.10 -2.62 10.65
N ASN A 181 6.49 -2.44 9.39
CA ASN A 181 5.57 -1.98 8.36
C ASN A 181 4.55 -3.09 8.07
N THR A 182 3.39 -2.67 7.59
CA THR A 182 2.31 -3.57 7.17
C THR A 182 2.08 -3.45 5.67
N ARG A 183 1.76 -4.57 5.03
CA ARG A 183 1.41 -4.60 3.60
C ARG A 183 0.33 -5.65 3.31
N PRO A 184 -0.43 -5.50 2.21
CA PRO A 184 -1.38 -6.53 1.78
C PRO A 184 -0.70 -7.87 1.50
N CYS A 185 -1.33 -8.99 1.87
CA CYS A 185 -0.84 -10.34 1.54
C CYS A 185 -0.87 -10.60 0.04
N SER A 186 -1.97 -10.25 -0.63
CA SER A 186 -2.12 -10.37 -2.08
C SER A 186 -1.67 -9.09 -2.79
N ARG A 187 -0.70 -9.21 -3.71
CA ARG A 187 -0.10 -8.09 -4.44
C ARG A 187 -0.01 -8.38 -5.93
N GLY A 188 -0.16 -7.33 -6.74
CA GLY A 188 -0.14 -7.43 -8.20
C GLY A 188 -1.07 -6.41 -8.84
N MET A 189 -1.04 -6.31 -10.18
CA MET A 189 -1.84 -5.32 -10.92
C MET A 189 -3.36 -5.44 -10.69
N LEU A 190 -3.84 -6.63 -10.34
CA LEU A 190 -5.27 -6.91 -10.13
C LEU A 190 -5.65 -7.02 -8.65
N CYS A 191 -4.67 -6.93 -7.75
CA CYS A 191 -4.92 -7.02 -6.31
C CYS A 191 -5.44 -5.70 -5.78
N LYS A 192 -6.28 -5.77 -4.74
CA LYS A 192 -7.08 -4.64 -4.25
C LYS A 192 -6.61 -4.06 -2.92
N GLY A 193 -5.66 -4.70 -2.25
CA GLY A 193 -5.17 -4.22 -0.96
C GLY A 193 -4.45 -2.88 -1.07
N VAL A 194 -4.77 -1.95 -0.17
CA VAL A 194 -4.19 -0.61 -0.08
C VAL A 194 -3.57 -0.44 1.31
N PRO A 195 -2.23 -0.37 1.43
CA PRO A 195 -1.57 -0.09 2.70
C PRO A 195 -1.85 1.34 3.14
N ILE A 196 -2.08 1.54 4.44
CA ILE A 196 -2.45 2.85 4.99
C ILE A 196 -1.28 3.61 5.62
N GLY A 197 -0.10 3.02 5.70
CA GLY A 197 1.11 3.66 6.23
C GLY A 197 1.22 3.70 7.76
N THR A 198 0.40 2.91 8.46
CA THR A 198 0.54 2.66 9.91
C THR A 198 1.60 1.59 10.16
N PHE A 199 1.79 1.22 11.43
CA PHE A 199 2.72 0.19 11.85
C PHE A 199 2.00 -0.96 12.57
N PHE A 200 2.67 -2.11 12.65
CA PHE A 200 2.29 -3.20 13.53
C PHE A 200 3.25 -3.30 14.71
N CYS A 201 2.74 -3.57 15.91
CA CYS A 201 3.53 -3.72 17.13
C CYS A 201 3.18 -5.05 17.82
N SER A 202 4.21 -5.79 18.23
CA SER A 202 4.07 -7.04 18.98
C SER A 202 5.23 -7.21 19.97
N ARG A 203 5.01 -8.00 21.03
CA ARG A 203 6.06 -8.43 21.97
C ARG A 203 6.85 -9.64 21.45
N ASP A 204 6.27 -10.41 20.55
CA ASP A 204 6.86 -11.63 20.00
C ASP A 204 7.33 -11.40 18.57
N LYS A 205 8.60 -11.72 18.30
CA LYS A 205 9.20 -11.55 16.97
C LYS A 205 8.56 -12.44 15.89
N SER A 206 7.88 -13.51 16.29
CA SER A 206 7.32 -14.54 15.43
C SER A 206 5.81 -14.50 15.28
N SER A 207 5.12 -13.44 15.73
CA SER A 207 3.65 -13.43 15.74
C SER A 207 3.03 -13.10 14.38
N GLU A 208 3.14 -14.04 13.44
CA GLU A 208 2.27 -14.06 12.24
C GLU A 208 0.78 -14.18 12.63
N ASP A 209 0.48 -14.85 13.76
CA ASP A 209 -0.88 -15.08 14.25
C ASP A 209 -1.58 -13.81 14.78
N GLU A 210 -0.85 -12.86 15.39
CA GLU A 210 -1.43 -11.62 15.96
C GLU A 210 -1.76 -10.57 14.90
N LEU A 211 -1.16 -10.67 13.71
CA LEU A 211 -1.48 -9.82 12.56
C LEU A 211 -2.85 -10.12 11.97
N SER A 212 -3.44 -11.29 12.26
CA SER A 212 -4.74 -11.71 11.72
C SER A 212 -5.91 -10.79 12.12
N ASP A 213 -5.72 -9.98 13.15
CA ASP A 213 -6.69 -8.99 13.61
C ASP A 213 -6.55 -7.62 12.94
N MET A 214 -5.41 -7.33 12.31
CA MET A 214 -5.21 -6.10 11.53
C MET A 214 -5.48 -6.35 10.04
N ALA A 215 -5.91 -5.32 9.33
CA ALA A 215 -6.12 -5.42 7.89
C ALA A 215 -5.66 -4.16 7.15
N CYS A 216 -5.50 -4.29 5.83
CA CYS A 216 -5.34 -3.17 4.91
C CYS A 216 -6.71 -2.74 4.38
N LEU A 217 -6.80 -1.55 3.79
CA LEU A 217 -8.00 -1.14 3.06
C LEU A 217 -8.14 -1.94 1.77
N LYS A 218 -9.37 -2.12 1.30
CA LYS A 218 -9.67 -2.78 0.03
C LYS A 218 -10.20 -1.78 -0.99
N ASN A 219 -9.55 -1.72 -2.14
CA ASN A 219 -10.05 -0.96 -3.28
C ASN A 219 -11.17 -1.72 -4.00
N LEU A 220 -12.41 -1.32 -3.76
CA LEU A 220 -13.59 -1.81 -4.46
C LEU A 220 -14.02 -0.90 -5.62
N ASP A 221 -13.35 0.26 -5.80
CA ASP A 221 -13.63 1.13 -6.92
C ASP A 221 -13.07 0.53 -8.21
N SER A 222 -13.99 0.17 -9.12
CA SER A 222 -13.65 -0.27 -10.47
C SER A 222 -13.49 0.89 -11.45
N SER A 223 -13.87 2.10 -11.02
CA SER A 223 -13.72 3.30 -11.81
C SER A 223 -12.24 3.70 -11.85
N LEU A 224 -11.68 3.81 -13.06
CA LEU A 224 -10.31 4.31 -13.24
C LEU A 224 -10.23 5.84 -13.11
N LEU A 225 -11.07 6.44 -12.27
CA LEU A 225 -11.22 7.90 -12.17
C LEU A 225 -9.93 8.58 -11.67
N ALA A 226 -9.20 7.91 -10.78
CA ALA A 226 -7.92 8.39 -10.26
C ALA A 226 -6.74 8.18 -11.22
N MET A 227 -6.91 7.45 -12.34
CA MET A 227 -5.85 7.27 -13.33
C MET A 227 -5.62 8.57 -14.12
N PRO A 228 -4.37 8.92 -14.45
CA PRO A 228 -4.09 10.08 -15.29
C PRO A 228 -4.68 9.86 -16.68
N ASN A 229 -5.23 10.94 -17.25
CA ASN A 229 -5.57 10.94 -18.67
C ASN A 229 -4.32 11.12 -19.54
N LEU A 230 -4.48 10.96 -20.87
CA LEU A 230 -3.34 10.98 -21.80
C LEU A 230 -2.54 12.29 -21.75
N ASP A 231 -3.22 13.43 -21.64
CA ASP A 231 -2.56 14.74 -21.56
C ASP A 231 -1.74 14.88 -20.28
N GLN A 232 -2.28 14.39 -19.16
CA GLN A 232 -1.57 14.36 -17.88
C GLN A 232 -0.37 13.41 -17.93
N ILE A 233 -0.49 12.24 -18.55
CA ILE A 233 0.63 11.31 -18.76
C ILE A 233 1.73 11.99 -19.58
N HIS A 234 1.39 12.63 -20.71
CA HIS A 234 2.35 13.36 -21.53
C HIS A 234 3.03 14.50 -20.75
N ALA A 235 2.28 15.24 -19.94
CA ALA A 235 2.84 16.30 -19.10
C ALA A 235 3.84 15.74 -18.07
N LEU A 236 3.52 14.61 -17.43
CA LEU A 236 4.43 13.94 -16.48
C LEU A 236 5.70 13.45 -17.16
N ILE A 237 5.58 12.76 -18.31
CA ILE A 237 6.74 12.28 -19.08
C ILE A 237 7.59 13.46 -19.53
N LYS A 238 7.00 14.55 -19.99
CA LYS A 238 7.77 15.73 -20.41
C LYS A 238 8.53 16.39 -19.26
N HIS A 239 7.97 16.39 -18.05
CA HIS A 239 8.56 17.08 -16.90
C HIS A 239 9.55 16.21 -16.13
N TYR A 240 9.24 14.93 -15.94
CA TYR A 240 10.00 14.00 -15.09
C TYR A 240 10.64 12.85 -15.87
N GLY A 241 10.25 12.65 -17.13
CA GLY A 241 10.79 11.57 -17.95
C GLY A 241 12.29 11.75 -18.17
N PRO A 242 13.08 10.69 -18.05
CA PRO A 242 14.52 10.77 -18.29
C PRO A 242 14.77 11.14 -19.75
N THR A 243 15.73 12.03 -19.99
CA THR A 243 16.25 12.28 -21.33
C THR A 243 17.47 11.40 -21.56
N LEU A 244 17.38 10.52 -22.55
CA LEU A 244 18.47 9.61 -22.95
C LEU A 244 19.22 10.23 -24.13
N TYR A 245 20.54 10.33 -24.00
CA TYR A 245 21.43 10.73 -25.09
C TYR A 245 22.20 9.49 -25.53
N PHE A 246 21.94 9.04 -26.76
CA PHE A 246 22.70 7.93 -27.33
C PHE A 246 24.02 8.44 -27.90
N HIS A 247 25.06 7.62 -27.76
CA HIS A 247 26.32 7.89 -28.44
C HIS A 247 26.08 7.86 -29.96
N PRO A 248 26.78 8.67 -30.77
CA PRO A 248 26.64 8.63 -32.23
C PRO A 248 26.92 7.24 -32.84
N ASP A 249 27.76 6.45 -32.17
CA ASP A 249 28.10 5.07 -32.55
C ASP A 249 27.29 4.01 -31.78
N GLU A 250 26.13 4.38 -31.22
CA GLU A 250 25.24 3.41 -30.55
C GLU A 250 24.73 2.38 -31.57
N ALA A 251 24.88 1.11 -31.22
CA ALA A 251 24.47 0.00 -32.08
C ALA A 251 23.02 -0.43 -31.83
N TYR A 252 22.45 -0.09 -30.67
CA TYR A 252 21.13 -0.53 -30.25
C TYR A 252 20.24 0.65 -29.87
N LEU A 253 19.18 0.86 -30.65
CA LEU A 253 18.21 1.94 -30.47
C LEU A 253 16.93 1.44 -29.76
N PRO A 254 16.23 2.31 -29.03
CA PRO A 254 15.02 1.93 -28.31
C PRO A 254 13.85 1.72 -29.28
N SER A 255 13.28 0.52 -29.32
CA SER A 255 12.08 0.24 -30.11
C SER A 255 10.82 0.18 -29.24
N SER A 256 9.66 0.46 -29.84
CA SER A 256 8.37 0.24 -29.17
C SER A 256 7.98 -1.24 -29.20
N VAL A 257 7.18 -1.69 -28.23
CA VAL A 257 6.64 -3.07 -28.21
C VAL A 257 5.90 -3.41 -29.52
N SER A 258 5.10 -2.48 -30.04
CA SER A 258 4.40 -2.67 -31.31
C SER A 258 5.34 -2.75 -32.51
N TRP A 259 6.49 -2.06 -32.48
CA TRP A 259 7.52 -2.21 -33.50
C TRP A 259 8.17 -3.59 -33.39
N PHE A 260 8.54 -4.02 -32.18
CA PHE A 260 9.13 -5.34 -31.95
C PHE A 260 8.23 -6.47 -32.49
N PHE A 261 6.93 -6.45 -32.19
CA PHE A 261 5.99 -7.45 -32.70
C PHE A 261 5.84 -7.43 -34.22
N LYS A 262 5.78 -6.23 -34.84
CA LYS A 262 5.65 -6.10 -36.30
C LYS A 262 6.88 -6.57 -37.06
N ASN A 263 8.04 -6.60 -36.44
CA ASN A 263 9.31 -6.92 -37.09
C ASN A 263 9.78 -8.36 -36.81
N GLY A 264 8.86 -9.26 -36.43
CA GLY A 264 9.14 -10.71 -36.45
C GLY A 264 9.44 -11.34 -35.09
N ALA A 265 9.11 -10.67 -33.99
CA ALA A 265 9.17 -11.29 -32.66
C ALA A 265 8.41 -12.63 -32.62
N LEU A 266 9.01 -13.62 -31.95
CA LEU A 266 8.48 -14.98 -31.83
C LEU A 266 8.09 -15.27 -30.37
N LEU A 267 6.97 -15.95 -30.18
CA LEU A 267 6.51 -16.51 -28.92
C LEU A 267 6.83 -18.00 -28.87
N TYR A 268 7.62 -18.41 -27.89
CA TYR A 268 7.93 -19.81 -27.61
C TYR A 268 7.11 -20.31 -26.44
N GLU A 269 6.89 -21.62 -26.43
CA GLU A 269 6.20 -22.38 -25.40
C GLU A 269 7.06 -23.58 -25.02
N GLN A 270 7.12 -23.91 -23.73
CA GLN A 270 7.91 -25.01 -23.23
C GLN A 270 7.50 -26.33 -23.91
N GLY A 271 8.50 -27.07 -24.42
CA GLY A 271 8.27 -28.32 -25.15
C GLY A 271 7.87 -28.15 -26.61
N ARG A 272 7.82 -26.91 -27.13
CA ARG A 272 7.75 -26.63 -28.57
C ARG A 272 9.07 -26.07 -29.07
N ASP A 273 9.58 -26.68 -30.14
CA ASP A 273 10.85 -26.29 -30.75
C ASP A 273 10.72 -25.11 -31.73
N THR A 274 9.49 -24.71 -32.08
CA THR A 274 9.23 -23.64 -33.05
C THR A 274 8.48 -22.47 -32.42
N GLY A 275 9.02 -21.26 -32.58
CA GLY A 275 8.36 -20.02 -32.19
C GLY A 275 7.17 -19.66 -33.09
N LEU A 276 6.13 -19.09 -32.49
CA LEU A 276 4.96 -18.57 -33.19
C LEU A 276 5.09 -17.06 -33.37
N ALA A 277 4.86 -16.55 -34.57
CA ALA A 277 4.89 -15.11 -34.82
C ALA A 277 3.88 -14.37 -33.94
N VAL A 278 4.36 -13.31 -33.27
CA VAL A 278 3.49 -12.46 -32.45
C VAL A 278 2.71 -11.51 -33.35
N ASP A 279 1.40 -11.41 -33.14
CA ASP A 279 0.62 -10.45 -33.91
C ASP A 279 0.96 -9.01 -33.51
N SER A 280 0.78 -8.06 -34.43
CA SER A 280 1.15 -6.65 -34.21
C SER A 280 0.50 -5.98 -32.99
N LYS A 281 -0.54 -6.56 -32.40
CA LYS A 281 -1.23 -6.11 -31.19
C LYS A 281 -0.92 -6.99 -29.96
N GLY A 282 -0.15 -8.07 -30.12
CA GLY A 282 0.17 -9.05 -29.09
C GLY A 282 -1.05 -9.85 -28.59
N SER A 283 -2.09 -9.98 -29.41
CA SER A 283 -3.35 -10.66 -29.04
C SER A 283 -3.19 -12.17 -28.82
N ASN A 284 -2.16 -12.77 -29.42
CA ASN A 284 -1.80 -14.18 -29.26
C ASN A 284 -0.83 -14.46 -28.10
N LEU A 285 -0.46 -13.44 -27.32
CA LEU A 285 0.34 -13.63 -26.11
C LEU A 285 -0.50 -14.26 -24.99
N PRO A 286 0.09 -15.08 -24.12
CA PRO A 286 -0.61 -15.62 -22.96
C PRO A 286 -1.11 -14.47 -22.08
N GLY A 287 -2.39 -14.54 -21.71
CA GLY A 287 -3.04 -13.53 -20.88
C GLY A 287 -3.14 -13.97 -19.43
N GLY A 288 -2.67 -13.13 -18.51
CA GLY A 288 -2.67 -13.44 -17.07
C GLY A 288 -1.58 -14.45 -16.68
N GLY A 289 -1.67 -14.98 -15.45
CA GLY A 289 -0.67 -15.92 -14.92
C GLY A 289 0.50 -15.27 -14.19
N TRP A 290 1.46 -16.09 -13.76
CA TRP A 290 2.70 -15.68 -13.10
C TRP A 290 3.88 -15.99 -14.03
N ASN A 291 5.07 -15.50 -13.72
CA ASN A 291 6.27 -15.84 -14.48
C ASN A 291 6.73 -17.27 -14.11
N ASP A 292 6.13 -18.27 -14.75
CA ASP A 292 6.36 -19.70 -14.57
C ASP A 292 7.42 -20.28 -15.53
N GLY A 293 7.82 -19.50 -16.55
CA GLY A 293 8.80 -19.91 -17.54
C GLY A 293 8.23 -20.77 -18.68
N GLU A 294 6.92 -20.99 -18.73
CA GLU A 294 6.26 -21.79 -19.77
C GLU A 294 6.28 -21.09 -21.13
N PHE A 295 6.33 -19.74 -21.16
CA PHE A 295 6.34 -18.95 -22.37
C PHE A 295 7.42 -17.87 -22.33
N TRP A 296 8.08 -17.62 -23.46
CA TRP A 296 9.02 -16.50 -23.61
C TRP A 296 8.99 -15.91 -25.01
N LEU A 297 9.44 -14.66 -25.13
CA LEU A 297 9.63 -13.98 -26.41
C LEU A 297 11.09 -14.09 -26.84
N ASP A 298 11.32 -14.32 -28.12
CA ASP A 298 12.66 -14.29 -28.72
C ASP A 298 12.66 -13.53 -30.05
N LEU A 299 13.88 -13.27 -30.53
CA LEU A 299 14.16 -12.67 -31.83
C LEU A 299 13.76 -13.63 -32.97
N PRO A 300 13.61 -13.12 -34.21
CA PRO A 300 13.48 -13.96 -35.39
C PRO A 300 14.57 -15.05 -35.47
N ASP A 301 14.22 -16.18 -36.07
CA ASP A 301 15.15 -17.29 -36.30
C ASP A 301 16.16 -16.99 -37.42
N ASP A 302 15.80 -16.12 -38.37
CA ASP A 302 16.69 -15.71 -39.45
C ASP A 302 17.68 -14.63 -38.99
N ASP A 303 18.95 -14.76 -39.40
CA ASP A 303 20.03 -13.88 -38.94
C ASP A 303 19.79 -12.41 -39.33
N ASP A 304 19.28 -12.14 -40.54
CA ASP A 304 19.00 -10.78 -41.02
C ASP A 304 17.91 -10.10 -40.17
N GLY A 305 16.80 -10.80 -39.92
CA GLY A 305 15.70 -10.32 -39.07
C GLY A 305 16.14 -10.17 -37.62
N ARG A 306 16.93 -11.11 -37.10
CA ARG A 306 17.51 -11.05 -35.76
C ARG A 306 18.36 -9.81 -35.56
N ASP A 307 19.30 -9.54 -36.46
CA ASP A 307 20.18 -8.37 -36.38
C ASP A 307 19.42 -7.06 -36.54
N TYR A 308 18.44 -7.03 -37.45
CA TYR A 308 17.56 -5.88 -37.65
C TYR A 308 16.73 -5.56 -36.40
N VAL A 309 16.05 -6.56 -35.83
CA VAL A 309 15.22 -6.38 -34.63
C VAL A 309 16.08 -5.99 -33.42
N ARG A 310 17.26 -6.60 -33.29
CA ARG A 310 18.20 -6.31 -32.21
C ARG A 310 18.69 -4.86 -32.25
N SER A 311 18.91 -4.32 -33.45
CA SER A 311 19.38 -2.93 -33.65
C SER A 311 18.34 -1.88 -33.23
N GLY A 312 17.06 -2.23 -33.18
CA GLY A 312 15.98 -1.32 -32.80
C GLY A 312 15.69 -0.26 -33.86
N ASN A 313 15.01 0.83 -33.47
CA ASN A 313 14.53 1.88 -34.38
C ASN A 313 14.63 3.29 -33.79
#